data_AF-A0A3E1KBU9-F1
#
_entry.id   AF-A0A3E1KBU9-F1
#
_cell.length_a   1.000
_cell.length_b   1.000
_cell.length_c   1.000
_cell.angle_alpha   90.00
_cell.angle_beta   90.00
_cell.angle_gamma   90.00
#
_symmetry.space_group_name_H-M   'P 1'
#
loop_
_entity.id
_entity.type
_entity.pdbx_description
1 polymer ?
#
loop_
_entity_poly.entity_id
_entity_poly.type
_entity_poly.pdbx_seq_one_letter_code
_entity_poly.pdbx_strand_id
1 'polypeptide(L)'
;MPVSDLNGYVEYRVQKASRQPLLNFILADLNRSGCQILFHTSADRVPFRITFETPFGERMGVVIYPAYANQKETKNRPPDEWRFQLKYGKKERGEAKIIDLWQDPAELYTTLLCGISPETGFFVGLDPVLYNPTKLFISIEFKQREVDEILRTGWHAWERENVGPRADSEVTSGDVFGVQTLVGGFEGSFLRYVRFERESRGEDPGHRMLLAERYGDRKADDLLVPPGLAEGASVDAHDPKHIHALAQEFQMSAEEVLDLISEARRLKMAVRGWVAERHLHKALSIIDGVEDCRILDDEGAPDIELRYRGSRPITIECKNVSRKRYADGSAKVDFQRTRAAKGNPCSRYYQPEDFDVLAACLHAVEERWEFRYVLPENLDEHQKCEGRLANNVRVDERWTDDPKEILEALVKK
;
A
#
# COMPACT_ATOMS: atom_id res chain seq x y z
N MET A 1 -28.96 -6.74 -20.00
CA MET A 1 -29.28 -8.06 -19.41
C MET A 1 -27.97 -8.81 -19.23
N PRO A 2 -27.68 -9.37 -18.05
CA PRO A 2 -26.50 -10.22 -17.84
C PRO A 2 -26.57 -11.45 -18.75
N VAL A 3 -25.45 -11.91 -19.32
CA VAL A 3 -25.47 -12.91 -20.41
C VAL A 3 -24.93 -14.30 -20.04
N SER A 4 -24.13 -14.44 -18.98
CA SER A 4 -23.69 -15.76 -18.46
C SER A 4 -22.77 -15.59 -17.24
N ASP A 5 -22.69 -16.61 -16.39
CA ASP A 5 -21.81 -16.70 -15.21
C ASP A 5 -20.68 -17.75 -15.39
N LEU A 6 -20.46 -18.22 -16.61
CA LEU A 6 -19.52 -19.32 -16.92
C LEU A 6 -18.03 -18.99 -16.63
N ASN A 7 -17.70 -17.72 -16.38
CA ASN A 7 -16.35 -17.24 -16.12
C ASN A 7 -16.17 -16.64 -14.71
N GLY A 8 -17.18 -16.78 -13.83
CA GLY A 8 -17.15 -16.24 -12.46
C GLY A 8 -17.42 -14.74 -12.34
N TYR A 9 -17.70 -14.02 -13.44
CA TYR A 9 -18.09 -12.61 -13.44
C TYR A 9 -19.27 -12.32 -14.36
N VAL A 10 -20.04 -11.28 -14.02
CA VAL A 10 -21.25 -10.87 -14.74
C VAL A 10 -20.91 -10.07 -16.00
N GLU A 11 -21.27 -10.60 -17.17
CA GLU A 11 -21.14 -9.91 -18.46
C GLU A 11 -22.39 -9.10 -18.84
N TYR A 12 -22.19 -7.87 -19.33
CA TYR A 12 -23.23 -6.99 -19.85
C TYR A 12 -23.08 -6.76 -21.35
N ARG A 13 -24.16 -6.95 -22.10
CA ARG A 13 -24.24 -6.49 -23.50
C ARG A 13 -24.31 -4.97 -23.59
N VAL A 14 -23.52 -4.42 -24.50
CA VAL A 14 -23.38 -2.99 -24.77
C VAL A 14 -23.28 -2.76 -26.29
N GLN A 15 -23.50 -1.52 -26.73
CA GLN A 15 -23.36 -1.18 -28.14
C GLN A 15 -21.88 -1.21 -28.54
N LYS A 16 -21.51 -2.10 -29.46
CA LYS A 16 -20.12 -2.28 -29.92
C LYS A 16 -19.45 -0.97 -30.32
N ALA A 17 -20.12 -0.16 -31.13
CA ALA A 17 -19.60 1.13 -31.60
C ALA A 17 -19.22 2.08 -30.45
N SER A 18 -19.95 2.03 -29.33
CA SER A 18 -19.73 2.87 -28.15
C SER A 18 -18.69 2.31 -27.18
N ARG A 19 -17.99 1.23 -27.54
CA ARG A 19 -17.01 0.57 -26.66
C ARG A 19 -15.75 0.18 -27.43
N GLN A 20 -15.86 0.03 -28.75
CA GLN A 20 -14.74 -0.26 -29.63
C GLN A 20 -13.58 0.75 -29.47
N PRO A 21 -13.81 2.08 -29.35
CA PRO A 21 -12.70 3.01 -29.13
C PRO A 21 -11.97 2.79 -27.81
N LEU A 22 -12.68 2.41 -26.73
CA LEU A 22 -12.07 2.10 -25.44
C LEU A 22 -11.22 0.82 -25.51
N LEU A 23 -11.75 -0.22 -26.15
CA LEU A 23 -11.01 -1.46 -26.36
C LEU A 23 -9.77 -1.23 -27.24
N ASN A 24 -9.93 -0.47 -28.32
CA ASN A 24 -8.82 -0.15 -29.22
C ASN A 24 -7.72 0.63 -28.51
N PHE A 25 -8.08 1.61 -27.67
CA PHE A 25 -7.11 2.34 -26.84
C PHE A 25 -6.27 1.37 -26.01
N ILE A 26 -6.91 0.49 -25.23
CA ILE A 26 -6.23 -0.47 -24.35
C ILE A 26 -5.32 -1.40 -25.14
N LEU A 27 -5.82 -1.99 -26.23
CA LEU A 27 -5.06 -2.93 -27.05
C LEU A 27 -3.89 -2.24 -27.75
N ALA A 28 -4.08 -1.04 -28.29
CA ALA A 28 -3.01 -0.27 -28.92
C ALA A 28 -1.93 0.08 -27.90
N ASP A 29 -2.32 0.45 -26.68
CA ASP A 29 -1.38 0.81 -25.63
C ASP A 29 -0.54 -0.37 -25.15
N LEU A 30 -1.18 -1.51 -24.89
CA LEU A 30 -0.49 -2.75 -24.52
C LEU A 30 0.48 -3.19 -25.63
N ASN A 31 0.06 -3.14 -26.90
CA ASN A 31 0.95 -3.44 -28.03
C ASN A 31 2.13 -2.46 -28.13
N ARG A 32 1.90 -1.17 -27.83
CA ARG A 32 2.97 -0.14 -27.81
C ARG A 32 3.99 -0.40 -26.70
N SER A 33 3.55 -0.93 -25.56
CA SER A 33 4.42 -1.46 -24.50
C SER A 33 5.09 -2.80 -24.86
N GLY A 34 4.92 -3.28 -26.10
CA GLY A 34 5.51 -4.51 -26.62
C GLY A 34 4.79 -5.79 -26.18
N CYS A 35 3.60 -5.71 -25.59
CA CYS A 35 2.82 -6.89 -25.25
C CYS A 35 2.26 -7.56 -26.50
N GLN A 36 2.23 -8.90 -26.50
CA GLN A 36 1.50 -9.70 -27.47
C GLN A 36 0.11 -10.04 -26.91
N ILE A 37 -0.95 -9.56 -27.56
CA ILE A 37 -2.32 -9.91 -27.17
C ILE A 37 -2.61 -11.38 -27.55
N LEU A 38 -2.94 -12.20 -26.55
CA LEU A 38 -3.27 -13.63 -26.72
C LEU A 38 -4.78 -13.83 -26.88
N PHE A 39 -5.57 -13.07 -26.15
CA PHE A 39 -7.03 -13.14 -26.16
C PHE A 39 -7.65 -11.81 -25.75
N HIS A 40 -8.80 -11.45 -26.33
CA HIS A 40 -9.68 -10.43 -25.76
C HIS A 40 -11.16 -10.71 -26.07
N THR A 41 -12.07 -10.20 -25.23
CA THR A 41 -13.52 -10.21 -25.54
C THR A 41 -13.88 -9.20 -26.62
N SER A 42 -15.04 -9.38 -27.26
CA SER A 42 -15.58 -8.41 -28.22
C SER A 42 -16.11 -7.16 -27.50
N ALA A 43 -15.99 -5.99 -28.16
CA ALA A 43 -16.42 -4.71 -27.62
C ALA A 43 -17.94 -4.57 -27.38
N ASP A 44 -18.76 -5.54 -27.80
CA ASP A 44 -20.20 -5.59 -27.48
C ASP A 44 -20.48 -6.18 -26.09
N ARG A 45 -19.44 -6.50 -25.32
CA ARG A 45 -19.53 -7.02 -23.95
C ARG A 45 -18.59 -6.27 -23.00
N VAL A 46 -19.03 -6.10 -21.77
CA VAL A 46 -18.22 -5.58 -20.65
C VAL A 46 -18.48 -6.40 -19.38
N PRO A 47 -17.51 -6.54 -18.46
CA PRO A 47 -16.14 -6.04 -18.54
C PRO A 47 -15.34 -6.66 -19.70
N PHE A 48 -14.29 -5.98 -20.17
CA PHE A 48 -13.37 -6.56 -21.15
C PHE A 48 -12.47 -7.55 -20.45
N ARG A 49 -12.36 -8.77 -20.97
CA ARG A 49 -11.32 -9.71 -20.53
C ARG A 49 -10.23 -9.72 -21.58
N ILE A 50 -9.00 -9.45 -21.16
CA ILE A 50 -7.84 -9.44 -22.05
C ILE A 50 -6.77 -10.31 -21.40
N THR A 51 -6.13 -11.16 -22.20
CA THR A 51 -4.95 -11.93 -21.80
C THR A 51 -3.85 -11.62 -22.80
N PHE A 52 -2.67 -11.33 -22.28
CA PHE A 52 -1.52 -10.91 -23.09
C PHE A 52 -0.23 -11.43 -22.49
N GLU A 53 0.80 -11.51 -23.32
CA GLU A 53 2.17 -11.80 -22.91
C GLU A 53 2.98 -10.49 -22.97
N THR A 54 3.75 -10.18 -21.94
CA THR A 54 4.62 -8.99 -21.90
C THR A 54 5.86 -9.21 -22.77
N PRO A 55 6.67 -8.16 -23.06
CA PRO A 55 7.92 -8.31 -23.80
C PRO A 55 8.91 -9.31 -23.19
N PHE A 56 8.77 -9.62 -21.90
CA PHE A 56 9.64 -10.51 -21.14
C PHE A 56 9.05 -11.92 -20.96
N GLY A 57 7.96 -12.24 -21.66
CA GLY A 57 7.33 -13.56 -21.62
C GLY A 57 6.38 -13.79 -20.44
N GLU A 58 6.11 -12.78 -19.61
CA GLU A 58 5.12 -12.88 -18.53
C GLU A 58 3.71 -12.90 -19.14
N ARG A 59 2.90 -13.90 -18.78
CA ARG A 59 1.48 -13.93 -19.18
C ARG A 59 0.61 -13.30 -18.11
N MET A 60 -0.15 -12.30 -18.50
CA MET A 60 -1.05 -11.56 -17.61
C MET A 60 -2.49 -11.61 -18.12
N GLY A 61 -3.43 -11.65 -17.19
CA GLY A 61 -4.86 -11.49 -17.44
C GLY A 61 -5.37 -10.19 -16.82
N VAL A 62 -6.29 -9.51 -17.50
CA VAL A 62 -7.03 -8.36 -16.93
C VAL A 62 -8.53 -8.45 -17.21
N VAL A 63 -9.32 -8.01 -16.24
CA VAL A 63 -10.77 -7.80 -16.36
C VAL A 63 -11.07 -6.32 -16.13
N ILE A 64 -11.48 -5.63 -17.18
CA ILE A 64 -11.54 -4.17 -17.22
C ILE A 64 -12.99 -3.71 -17.25
N TYR A 65 -13.34 -2.82 -16.34
CA TYR A 65 -14.62 -2.09 -16.31
C TYR A 65 -14.42 -0.68 -16.86
N PRO A 66 -14.46 -0.48 -18.20
CA PRO A 66 -14.15 0.81 -18.80
C PRO A 66 -15.37 1.72 -18.86
N ALA A 67 -15.10 3.02 -18.80
CA ALA A 67 -16.04 4.10 -19.10
C ALA A 67 -15.36 5.18 -19.96
N TYR A 68 -16.14 6.02 -20.64
CA TYR A 68 -15.58 7.19 -21.31
C TYR A 68 -15.32 8.33 -20.32
N ALA A 69 -14.10 8.85 -20.32
CA ALA A 69 -13.74 10.13 -19.74
C ALA A 69 -13.97 11.25 -20.76
N ASN A 70 -14.73 12.28 -20.37
CA ASN A 70 -15.05 13.43 -21.21
C ASN A 70 -15.31 14.68 -20.39
N GLN A 71 -15.17 15.82 -21.07
CA GLN A 71 -15.56 17.14 -20.63
C GLN A 71 -16.84 17.52 -21.39
N LYS A 72 -18.01 17.15 -20.85
CA LYS A 72 -19.28 17.62 -21.40
C LYS A 72 -19.66 18.92 -20.73
N GLU A 73 -19.55 20.02 -21.47
CA GLU A 73 -20.11 21.31 -21.06
C GLU A 73 -21.63 21.19 -20.91
N THR A 74 -22.13 21.52 -19.72
CA THR A 74 -23.55 21.67 -19.45
C THR A 74 -23.75 22.97 -18.69
N LYS A 75 -24.92 23.62 -18.82
CA LYS A 75 -25.19 24.97 -18.28
C LYS A 75 -24.82 25.19 -16.80
N ASN A 76 -24.77 24.14 -15.99
CA ASN A 76 -24.53 24.22 -14.54
C ASN A 76 -23.22 23.54 -14.11
N ARG A 77 -22.32 23.25 -15.04
CA ARG A 77 -21.08 22.52 -14.76
C ARG A 77 -19.87 23.45 -14.88
N PRO A 78 -18.92 23.40 -13.92
CA PRO A 78 -17.66 24.10 -14.06
C PRO A 78 -16.95 23.72 -15.36
N PRO A 79 -16.40 24.69 -16.12
CA PRO A 79 -15.75 24.39 -17.39
C PRO A 79 -14.49 23.54 -17.21
N ASP A 80 -13.89 23.52 -16.01
CA ASP A 80 -12.70 22.74 -15.67
C ASP A 80 -13.00 21.31 -15.19
N GLU A 81 -14.25 20.84 -15.28
CA GLU A 81 -14.66 19.52 -14.76
C GLU A 81 -14.67 18.44 -15.85
N TRP A 82 -13.82 17.44 -15.65
CA TRP A 82 -13.86 16.16 -16.35
C TRP A 82 -14.65 15.14 -15.56
N ARG A 83 -15.20 14.14 -16.27
CA ARG A 83 -15.74 12.96 -15.61
C ARG A 83 -15.72 11.72 -16.47
N PHE A 84 -15.86 10.57 -15.83
CA PHE A 84 -16.41 9.38 -16.47
C PHE A 84 -17.57 8.82 -15.65
N GLN A 85 -18.38 7.97 -16.29
CA GLN A 85 -19.57 7.40 -15.65
C GLN A 85 -19.67 5.91 -15.94
N LEU A 86 -19.74 5.09 -14.89
CA LEU A 86 -19.88 3.64 -15.01
C LEU A 86 -21.31 3.30 -15.42
N LYS A 87 -21.55 3.03 -16.70
CA LYS A 87 -22.89 2.85 -17.26
C LYS A 87 -23.00 1.55 -18.05
N TYR A 88 -23.68 0.56 -17.48
CA TYR A 88 -24.01 -0.70 -18.14
C TYR A 88 -25.52 -0.95 -18.08
N GLY A 89 -26.13 -1.28 -19.22
CA GLY A 89 -27.59 -1.47 -19.32
C GLY A 89 -28.41 -0.17 -19.26
N LYS A 90 -29.72 -0.32 -19.05
CA LYS A 90 -30.68 0.79 -18.96
C LYS A 90 -30.86 1.21 -17.50
N LYS A 91 -31.09 2.50 -17.25
CA LYS A 91 -31.46 3.01 -15.93
C LYS A 91 -32.94 2.71 -15.69
N GLU A 92 -33.25 1.81 -14.76
CA GLU A 92 -34.61 1.56 -14.32
C GLU A 92 -35.03 2.61 -13.28
N ARG A 93 -36.32 2.99 -13.24
CA ARG A 93 -36.83 3.95 -12.26
C ARG A 93 -37.01 3.25 -10.92
N GLY A 94 -36.34 3.74 -9.88
CA GLY A 94 -36.64 3.37 -8.48
C GLY A 94 -35.43 3.04 -7.63
N GLU A 95 -34.42 2.33 -8.18
CA GLU A 95 -33.29 1.84 -7.39
C GLU A 95 -31.96 1.92 -8.17
N ALA A 96 -30.89 2.26 -7.46
CA ALA A 96 -29.53 2.21 -8.03
C ALA A 96 -29.11 0.74 -8.15
N LYS A 97 -28.90 0.26 -9.38
CA LYS A 97 -28.42 -1.11 -9.60
C LYS A 97 -27.00 -1.23 -9.07
N ILE A 98 -26.82 -2.03 -8.03
CA ILE A 98 -25.52 -2.36 -7.45
C ILE A 98 -24.94 -3.56 -8.19
N ILE A 99 -23.63 -3.54 -8.41
CA ILE A 99 -22.87 -4.62 -9.00
C ILE A 99 -21.65 -4.91 -8.15
N ASP A 100 -21.27 -6.18 -8.09
CA ASP A 100 -19.97 -6.58 -7.58
C ASP A 100 -18.96 -6.46 -8.73
N LEU A 101 -17.88 -5.74 -8.49
CA LEU A 101 -16.71 -5.81 -9.36
C LEU A 101 -16.05 -7.16 -9.08
N TRP A 102 -15.87 -7.95 -10.14
CA TRP A 102 -15.27 -9.26 -9.97
C TRP A 102 -13.84 -9.13 -9.46
N GLN A 103 -13.47 -10.03 -8.58
CA GLN A 103 -12.16 -10.10 -7.97
C GLN A 103 -11.68 -11.53 -8.16
N ASP A 104 -10.57 -11.73 -8.88
CA ASP A 104 -10.06 -13.08 -9.12
C ASP A 104 -9.58 -13.68 -7.79
N PRO A 105 -10.17 -14.80 -7.32
CA PRO A 105 -9.68 -15.51 -6.14
C PRO A 105 -8.34 -16.20 -6.37
N ALA A 106 -7.99 -16.50 -7.62
CA ALA A 106 -6.74 -17.17 -8.00
C ALA A 106 -5.65 -16.17 -8.45
N GLU A 107 -5.97 -14.88 -8.48
CA GLU A 107 -5.04 -13.79 -8.82
C GLU A 107 -4.35 -13.89 -10.19
N LEU A 108 -4.94 -14.64 -11.11
CA LEU A 108 -4.49 -14.75 -12.51
C LEU A 108 -4.91 -13.53 -13.34
N TYR A 109 -6.02 -12.90 -12.94
CA TYR A 109 -6.57 -11.71 -13.56
C TYR A 109 -6.58 -10.52 -12.61
N THR A 110 -6.04 -9.40 -13.06
CA THR A 110 -6.15 -8.12 -12.37
C THR A 110 -7.43 -7.41 -12.80
N THR A 111 -8.28 -7.04 -11.84
CA THR A 111 -9.47 -6.24 -12.11
C THR A 111 -9.09 -4.77 -12.22
N LEU A 112 -9.57 -4.07 -13.25
CA LEU A 112 -9.33 -2.65 -13.46
C LEU A 112 -10.67 -1.90 -13.55
N LEU A 113 -10.76 -0.72 -12.95
CA LEU A 113 -11.89 0.20 -13.09
C LEU A 113 -11.38 1.56 -13.57
N CYS A 114 -11.70 1.95 -14.80
CA CYS A 114 -11.09 3.16 -15.38
C CYS A 114 -12.00 3.93 -16.34
N GLY A 115 -11.86 5.25 -16.33
CA GLY A 115 -12.32 6.16 -17.38
C GLY A 115 -11.23 6.39 -18.41
N ILE A 116 -11.53 6.26 -19.70
CA ILE A 116 -10.57 6.45 -20.78
C ILE A 116 -11.10 7.52 -21.73
N SER A 117 -10.22 8.41 -22.17
CA SER A 117 -10.50 9.38 -23.22
C SER A 117 -9.64 9.06 -24.45
N PRO A 118 -10.16 8.27 -25.42
CA PRO A 118 -9.39 7.90 -26.60
C PRO A 118 -8.99 9.09 -27.49
N GLU A 119 -9.76 10.19 -27.44
CA GLU A 119 -9.50 11.38 -28.26
C GLU A 119 -8.31 12.18 -27.74
N THR A 120 -8.14 12.24 -26.42
CA THR A 120 -7.03 12.97 -25.79
C THR A 120 -5.89 12.07 -25.35
N GLY A 121 -6.03 10.75 -25.42
CA GLY A 121 -4.96 9.79 -25.18
C GLY A 121 -4.71 9.42 -23.71
N PHE A 122 -5.56 9.83 -22.78
CA PHE A 122 -5.37 9.54 -21.35
C PHE A 122 -6.43 8.58 -20.77
N PHE A 123 -6.10 8.00 -19.61
CA PHE A 123 -7.04 7.28 -18.76
C PHE A 123 -6.90 7.70 -17.29
N VAL A 124 -7.93 7.41 -16.50
CA VAL A 124 -7.99 7.59 -15.04
C VAL A 124 -8.54 6.32 -14.42
N GLY A 125 -7.73 5.66 -13.59
CA GLY A 125 -8.04 4.48 -12.81
C GLY A 125 -8.57 4.81 -11.41
N LEU A 126 -9.44 3.93 -10.93
CA LEU A 126 -9.96 3.89 -9.57
C LEU A 126 -9.56 2.56 -8.93
N ASP A 127 -9.52 2.57 -7.59
CA ASP A 127 -9.36 1.36 -6.81
C ASP A 127 -10.59 0.42 -6.98
N PRO A 128 -10.43 -0.73 -7.64
CA PRO A 128 -11.53 -1.67 -7.88
C PRO A 128 -11.96 -2.42 -6.61
N VAL A 129 -11.14 -2.45 -5.56
CA VAL A 129 -11.47 -3.05 -4.26
C VAL A 129 -12.32 -2.07 -3.45
N LEU A 130 -11.92 -0.79 -3.41
CA LEU A 130 -12.70 0.26 -2.74
C LEU A 130 -14.07 0.47 -3.38
N TYR A 131 -14.14 0.31 -4.71
CA TYR A 131 -15.38 0.37 -5.49
C TYR A 131 -16.09 -0.98 -5.59
N ASN A 132 -15.91 -1.91 -4.64
CA ASN A 132 -16.61 -3.18 -4.61
C ASN A 132 -17.38 -3.40 -3.29
N PRO A 133 -18.72 -3.47 -3.31
CA PRO A 133 -19.61 -3.30 -4.47
C PRO A 133 -19.67 -1.85 -4.97
N THR A 134 -20.19 -1.62 -6.18
CA THR A 134 -20.46 -0.26 -6.70
C THR A 134 -21.81 -0.11 -7.36
N LYS A 135 -22.35 1.10 -7.35
CA LYS A 135 -23.57 1.45 -8.07
C LYS A 135 -23.28 1.72 -9.55
N LEU A 136 -24.11 1.19 -10.43
CA LEU A 136 -24.16 1.66 -11.80
C LEU A 136 -24.68 3.10 -11.84
N PHE A 137 -24.26 3.83 -12.86
CA PHE A 137 -24.53 5.24 -13.11
C PHE A 137 -23.85 6.21 -12.12
N ILE A 138 -22.84 5.78 -11.35
CA ILE A 138 -21.98 6.70 -10.60
C ILE A 138 -21.12 7.53 -11.54
N SER A 139 -20.98 8.81 -11.21
CA SER A 139 -20.16 9.79 -11.90
C SER A 139 -18.92 10.04 -11.06
N ILE A 140 -17.77 10.08 -11.72
CA ILE A 140 -16.47 10.29 -11.10
C ILE A 140 -15.91 11.55 -11.71
N GLU A 141 -15.90 12.63 -10.92
CA GLU A 141 -15.42 13.94 -11.33
C GLU A 141 -13.96 14.16 -10.93
N PHE A 142 -13.22 14.84 -11.80
CA PHE A 142 -11.86 15.32 -11.56
C PHE A 142 -11.62 16.60 -12.37
N LYS A 143 -10.54 17.31 -12.06
CA LYS A 143 -10.29 18.66 -12.59
C LYS A 143 -9.37 18.64 -13.81
N GLN A 144 -9.49 19.67 -14.65
CA GLN A 144 -8.62 19.91 -15.81
C GLN A 144 -7.14 19.87 -15.42
N ARG A 145 -6.77 20.43 -14.26
CA ARG A 145 -5.38 20.40 -13.77
C ARG A 145 -4.82 18.97 -13.65
N GLU A 146 -5.66 17.99 -13.29
CA GLU A 146 -5.20 16.60 -13.18
C GLU A 146 -4.96 16.01 -14.58
N VAL A 147 -5.80 16.38 -15.56
CA VAL A 147 -5.58 16.03 -16.98
C VAL A 147 -4.30 16.66 -17.50
N ASP A 148 -4.10 17.96 -17.25
CA ASP A 148 -2.91 18.66 -17.69
C ASP A 148 -1.64 18.01 -17.12
N GLU A 149 -1.68 17.60 -15.87
CA GLU A 149 -0.58 16.90 -15.21
C GLU A 149 -0.32 15.52 -15.83
N ILE A 150 -1.37 14.72 -16.09
CA ILE A 150 -1.24 13.44 -16.81
C ILE A 150 -0.60 13.65 -18.19
N LEU A 151 -1.04 14.65 -18.95
CA LEU A 151 -0.50 14.95 -20.28
C LEU A 151 0.95 15.43 -20.21
N ARG A 152 1.32 16.14 -19.14
CA ARG A 152 2.65 16.69 -18.94
C ARG A 152 3.68 15.64 -18.50
N THR A 153 3.30 14.73 -17.60
CA THR A 153 4.23 13.77 -16.99
C THR A 153 4.08 12.35 -17.54
N GLY A 154 2.96 12.06 -18.22
CA GLY A 154 2.58 10.72 -18.66
C GLY A 154 2.00 9.83 -17.56
N TRP A 155 2.11 10.25 -16.30
CA TRP A 155 1.61 9.52 -15.12
C TRP A 155 1.41 10.48 -13.95
N HIS A 156 0.22 10.46 -13.35
CA HIS A 156 -0.11 11.35 -12.24
C HIS A 156 -1.04 10.65 -11.25
N ALA A 157 -0.77 10.80 -9.95
CA ALA A 157 -1.62 10.30 -8.89
C ALA A 157 -2.08 11.45 -8.01
N TRP A 158 -3.32 11.39 -7.56
CA TRP A 158 -3.90 12.41 -6.67
C TRP A 158 -4.96 11.82 -5.76
N GLU A 159 -5.19 12.50 -4.64
CA GLU A 159 -6.26 12.17 -3.72
C GLU A 159 -7.55 12.92 -4.06
N ARG A 160 -8.66 12.21 -3.98
CA ARG A 160 -10.02 12.77 -4.04
C ARG A 160 -10.73 12.44 -2.75
N GLU A 161 -11.25 13.46 -2.08
CA GLU A 161 -12.15 13.25 -0.95
C GLU A 161 -13.59 13.14 -1.45
N ASN A 162 -14.27 12.06 -1.09
CA ASN A 162 -15.71 11.94 -1.28
C ASN A 162 -16.40 12.10 0.07
N VAL A 163 -16.92 13.31 0.30
CA VAL A 163 -17.68 13.63 1.51
C VAL A 163 -19.00 12.87 1.45
N GLY A 164 -19.25 12.03 2.46
CA GLY A 164 -20.50 11.28 2.55
C GLY A 164 -21.72 12.19 2.67
N PRO A 165 -22.93 11.62 2.58
CA PRO A 165 -24.15 12.36 2.75
C PRO A 165 -24.16 13.10 4.09
N ARG A 166 -24.97 14.16 4.17
CA ARG A 166 -25.31 14.77 5.46
C ARG A 166 -25.93 13.68 6.37
N ALA A 167 -25.80 13.85 7.68
CA ALA A 167 -26.14 12.86 8.71
C ALA A 167 -27.60 12.34 8.66
N ASP A 168 -28.45 12.92 7.83
CA ASP A 168 -29.86 12.62 7.59
C ASP A 168 -30.13 11.75 6.36
N SER A 169 -29.13 11.36 5.56
CA SER A 169 -29.34 10.53 4.37
C SER A 169 -28.92 9.06 4.59
N GLU A 170 -29.71 8.13 4.07
CA GLU A 170 -29.37 6.69 4.12
C GLU A 170 -28.11 6.40 3.31
N VAL A 171 -27.10 5.84 3.98
CA VAL A 171 -25.94 5.20 3.33
C VAL A 171 -26.41 3.88 2.74
N THR A 172 -26.17 3.69 1.45
CA THR A 172 -26.56 2.46 0.75
C THR A 172 -25.33 1.67 0.32
N SER A 173 -25.50 0.37 0.08
CA SER A 173 -24.43 -0.49 -0.44
C SER A 173 -23.90 0.06 -1.77
N GLY A 174 -22.59 0.21 -1.87
CA GLY A 174 -21.89 0.76 -3.04
C GLY A 174 -21.66 2.27 -3.05
N ASP A 175 -21.97 2.97 -1.95
CA ASP A 175 -21.44 4.31 -1.71
C ASP A 175 -19.99 4.22 -1.19
N VAL A 176 -19.10 5.02 -1.79
CA VAL A 176 -17.68 5.10 -1.41
C VAL A 176 -17.43 6.44 -0.73
N PHE A 177 -16.95 6.43 0.52
CA PHE A 177 -16.67 7.66 1.29
C PHE A 177 -15.22 7.75 1.72
N GLY A 178 -14.78 8.98 2.00
CA GLY A 178 -13.43 9.27 2.47
C GLY A 178 -12.46 9.55 1.32
N VAL A 179 -11.17 9.51 1.65
CA VAL A 179 -10.07 9.78 0.72
C VAL A 179 -9.87 8.59 -0.21
N GLN A 180 -9.67 8.88 -1.49
CA GLN A 180 -9.49 7.90 -2.55
C GLN A 180 -8.28 8.28 -3.40
N THR A 181 -7.49 7.29 -3.79
CA THR A 181 -6.35 7.50 -4.68
C THR A 181 -6.78 7.23 -6.11
N LEU A 182 -6.73 8.27 -6.93
CA LEU A 182 -6.92 8.18 -8.38
C LEU A 182 -5.56 8.18 -9.05
N VAL A 183 -5.46 7.43 -10.14
CA VAL A 183 -4.23 7.33 -10.93
C VAL A 183 -4.55 7.57 -12.39
N GLY A 184 -3.89 8.55 -12.98
CA GLY A 184 -3.99 8.88 -14.38
C GLY A 184 -2.74 8.48 -15.14
N GLY A 185 -2.94 8.03 -16.37
CA GLY A 185 -1.86 7.66 -17.27
C GLY A 185 -2.14 8.10 -18.71
N PHE A 186 -1.07 8.27 -19.47
CA PHE A 186 -1.10 8.64 -20.87
C PHE A 186 -0.76 7.45 -21.78
N GLU A 187 -0.84 7.65 -23.09
CA GLU A 187 -0.43 6.64 -24.07
C GLU A 187 0.98 6.09 -23.77
N GLY A 188 1.08 4.77 -23.68
CA GLY A 188 2.27 3.99 -23.34
C GLY A 188 2.33 3.53 -21.88
N SER A 189 1.42 4.00 -21.02
CA SER A 189 1.43 3.68 -19.58
C SER A 189 0.36 2.68 -19.14
N PHE A 190 -0.38 2.03 -20.05
CA PHE A 190 -1.45 1.12 -19.64
C PHE A 190 -0.91 -0.16 -19.01
N LEU A 191 0.18 -0.75 -19.52
CA LEU A 191 0.84 -1.89 -18.87
C LEU A 191 1.32 -1.53 -17.45
N ARG A 192 1.84 -0.31 -17.28
CA ARG A 192 2.22 0.25 -15.98
C ARG A 192 1.03 0.28 -15.03
N TYR A 193 -0.13 0.73 -15.52
CA TYR A 193 -1.37 0.74 -14.74
C TYR A 193 -1.83 -0.65 -14.33
N VAL A 194 -1.72 -1.66 -15.21
CA VAL A 194 -2.02 -3.05 -14.85
C VAL A 194 -1.14 -3.54 -13.71
N ARG A 195 0.18 -3.29 -13.78
CA ARG A 195 1.13 -3.70 -12.74
C ARG A 195 0.87 -2.99 -11.41
N PHE A 196 0.62 -1.69 -11.46
CA PHE A 196 0.23 -0.91 -10.30
C PHE A 196 -1.05 -1.46 -9.62
N GLU A 197 -2.10 -1.77 -10.38
CA GLU A 197 -3.35 -2.30 -9.81
C GLU A 197 -3.19 -3.70 -9.22
N ARG A 198 -2.30 -4.52 -9.80
CA ARG A 198 -1.95 -5.81 -9.24
C ARG A 198 -1.23 -5.67 -7.90
N GLU A 199 -0.25 -4.77 -7.82
CA GLU A 199 0.56 -4.55 -6.62
C GLU A 199 -0.20 -3.82 -5.49
N SER A 200 -1.09 -2.89 -5.84
CA SER A 200 -1.82 -2.06 -4.86
C SER A 200 -3.15 -2.66 -4.40
N ARG A 201 -3.44 -3.92 -4.75
CA ARG A 201 -4.71 -4.57 -4.44
C ARG A 201 -4.92 -4.69 -2.92
N GLY A 202 -5.99 -4.09 -2.42
CA GLY A 202 -6.38 -4.18 -1.00
C GLY A 202 -5.56 -3.28 -0.06
N GLU A 203 -4.71 -2.41 -0.61
CA GLU A 203 -3.97 -1.40 0.13
C GLU A 203 -4.87 -0.23 0.53
N ASP A 204 -4.52 0.47 1.61
CA ASP A 204 -5.24 1.70 2.00
C ASP A 204 -4.87 2.87 1.04
N PRO A 205 -5.71 3.92 0.95
CA PRO A 205 -5.48 5.04 0.03
C PRO A 205 -4.08 5.66 0.15
N GLY A 206 -3.53 5.78 1.36
CA GLY A 206 -2.21 6.36 1.58
C GLY A 206 -1.08 5.48 1.04
N HIS A 207 -1.14 4.16 1.27
CA HIS A 207 -0.15 3.25 0.70
C HIS A 207 -0.29 3.13 -0.81
N ARG A 208 -1.52 3.12 -1.33
CA ARG A 208 -1.80 3.14 -2.76
C ARG A 208 -1.26 4.40 -3.45
N MET A 209 -1.35 5.56 -2.78
CA MET A 209 -0.77 6.82 -3.26
C MET A 209 0.76 6.73 -3.35
N LEU A 210 1.41 6.24 -2.29
CA LEU A 210 2.86 6.01 -2.28
C LEU A 210 3.32 5.08 -3.41
N LEU A 211 2.59 3.98 -3.64
CA LEU A 211 2.86 3.09 -4.77
C LEU A 211 2.70 3.83 -6.10
N ALA A 212 1.61 4.56 -6.28
CA ALA A 212 1.36 5.30 -7.52
C ALA A 212 2.46 6.33 -7.82
N GLU A 213 2.94 7.07 -6.80
CA GLU A 213 4.07 8.01 -6.94
C GLU A 213 5.36 7.30 -7.36
N ARG A 214 5.68 6.15 -6.75
CA ARG A 214 6.85 5.34 -7.15
C ARG A 214 6.78 4.86 -8.60
N TYR A 215 5.58 4.51 -9.07
CA TYR A 215 5.35 4.18 -10.48
C TYR A 215 5.48 5.40 -11.39
N GLY A 216 5.32 6.63 -10.88
CA GLY A 216 5.59 7.87 -11.59
C GLY A 216 7.08 8.18 -11.73
N ASP A 217 7.86 7.95 -10.67
CA ASP A 217 9.30 8.26 -10.61
C ASP A 217 10.18 7.29 -11.41
N ARG A 218 9.70 6.08 -11.68
CA ARG A 218 10.41 5.09 -12.50
C ARG A 218 10.36 5.46 -13.99
N LYS A 219 11.48 5.30 -14.69
CA LYS A 219 11.48 5.41 -16.15
C LYS A 219 10.58 4.33 -16.73
N ALA A 220 9.92 4.64 -17.85
CA ALA A 220 9.00 3.69 -18.50
C ALA A 220 9.68 2.35 -18.79
N ASP A 221 10.96 2.35 -19.16
CA ASP A 221 11.74 1.15 -19.44
C ASP A 221 12.01 0.30 -18.19
N ASP A 222 12.25 0.92 -17.03
CA ASP A 222 12.50 0.22 -15.74
C ASP A 222 11.27 -0.56 -15.26
N LEU A 223 10.09 -0.18 -15.74
CA LEU A 223 8.80 -0.78 -15.40
C LEU A 223 8.31 -1.81 -16.40
N LEU A 224 8.98 -1.94 -17.55
CA LEU A 224 8.73 -3.03 -18.50
C LEU A 224 9.42 -4.30 -17.99
N VAL A 225 10.59 -4.16 -17.38
CA VAL A 225 11.36 -5.26 -16.81
C VAL A 225 10.67 -5.80 -15.55
N PRO A 226 10.40 -7.12 -15.44
CA PRO A 226 9.96 -7.72 -14.18
C PRO A 226 10.97 -7.41 -13.07
N PRO A 227 10.54 -7.26 -11.80
CA PRO A 227 11.47 -7.26 -10.68
C PRO A 227 12.31 -8.55 -10.76
N GLY A 228 13.60 -8.43 -11.12
CA GLY A 228 14.50 -9.56 -11.35
C GLY A 228 15.29 -9.56 -12.67
N LEU A 229 14.93 -8.74 -13.67
CA LEU A 229 15.61 -8.75 -14.98
C LEU A 229 16.28 -7.41 -15.36
N ALA A 230 16.30 -6.40 -14.47
CA ALA A 230 16.88 -5.10 -14.79
C ALA A 230 18.41 -5.23 -14.92
N GLU A 231 18.92 -5.02 -16.13
CA GLU A 231 20.33 -5.18 -16.48
C GLU A 231 21.21 -4.25 -15.63
N GLY A 232 22.08 -4.89 -14.84
CA GLY A 232 22.99 -4.23 -13.90
C GLY A 232 23.34 -5.12 -12.71
N ALA A 233 22.48 -6.08 -12.36
CA ALA A 233 22.89 -7.23 -11.59
C ALA A 233 23.55 -8.22 -12.55
N SER A 234 24.88 -8.30 -12.50
CA SER A 234 25.54 -9.52 -12.93
C SER A 234 24.77 -10.69 -12.32
N VAL A 235 24.35 -11.62 -13.16
CA VAL A 235 24.05 -12.99 -12.74
C VAL A 235 25.38 -13.61 -12.32
N ASP A 236 25.97 -13.08 -11.26
CA ASP A 236 26.88 -13.86 -10.45
C ASP A 236 25.99 -14.87 -9.77
N ALA A 237 25.91 -16.02 -10.45
CA ALA A 237 25.47 -17.27 -9.89
C ALA A 237 25.81 -17.28 -8.40
N HIS A 238 24.79 -17.11 -7.57
CA HIS A 238 24.94 -17.43 -6.16
C HIS A 238 25.48 -18.85 -6.13
N ASP A 239 26.67 -18.98 -5.53
CA ASP A 239 27.36 -20.23 -5.33
C ASP A 239 26.34 -21.31 -4.93
N PRO A 240 26.16 -22.38 -5.73
CA PRO A 240 25.17 -23.43 -5.46
C PRO A 240 25.42 -24.19 -4.13
N LYS A 241 26.40 -23.74 -3.33
CA LYS A 241 26.74 -24.29 -2.02
C LYS A 241 26.02 -23.68 -0.83
N HIS A 242 25.18 -22.65 -0.98
CA HIS A 242 24.38 -22.13 0.14
C HIS A 242 22.95 -21.80 -0.28
N ILE A 243 22.14 -22.83 -0.51
CA ILE A 243 20.69 -22.69 -0.44
C ILE A 243 20.35 -22.37 1.04
N HIS A 244 19.65 -21.27 1.29
CA HIS A 244 19.24 -20.88 2.64
C HIS A 244 18.35 -21.98 3.25
N ALA A 245 18.59 -22.38 4.49
CA ALA A 245 17.89 -23.51 5.12
C ALA A 245 16.36 -23.35 5.09
N LEU A 246 15.84 -22.13 5.31
CA LEU A 246 14.40 -21.84 5.20
C LEU A 246 13.84 -22.04 3.79
N ALA A 247 14.62 -21.74 2.75
CA ALA A 247 14.21 -21.96 1.37
C ALA A 247 14.04 -23.47 1.09
N GLN A 248 14.93 -24.30 1.64
CA GLN A 248 14.79 -25.77 1.58
C GLN A 248 13.57 -26.27 2.38
N GLU A 249 13.40 -25.78 3.61
CA GLU A 249 12.30 -26.17 4.49
C GLU A 249 10.93 -25.83 3.90
N PHE A 250 10.79 -24.62 3.37
CA PHE A 250 9.54 -24.14 2.77
C PHE A 250 9.34 -24.63 1.34
N GLN A 251 10.34 -25.30 0.75
CA GLN A 251 10.32 -25.73 -0.65
C GLN A 251 10.03 -24.57 -1.61
N MET A 252 10.60 -23.41 -1.29
CA MET A 252 10.44 -22.14 -2.01
C MET A 252 11.84 -21.55 -2.24
N SER A 253 12.04 -20.84 -3.34
CA SER A 253 13.23 -20.01 -3.54
C SER A 253 13.33 -18.91 -2.49
N ALA A 254 14.54 -18.36 -2.30
CA ALA A 254 14.73 -17.25 -1.38
C ALA A 254 13.91 -16.01 -1.82
N GLU A 255 13.76 -15.79 -3.12
CA GLU A 255 12.90 -14.74 -3.66
C GLU A 255 11.43 -14.97 -3.31
N GLU A 256 10.88 -16.18 -3.54
CA GLU A 256 9.49 -16.49 -3.22
C GLU A 256 9.17 -16.33 -1.72
N VAL A 257 10.13 -16.61 -0.83
CA VAL A 257 9.97 -16.36 0.61
C VAL A 257 9.90 -14.87 0.91
N LEU A 258 10.72 -14.05 0.26
CA LEU A 258 10.70 -12.58 0.42
C LEU A 258 9.42 -11.96 -0.15
N ASP A 259 8.93 -12.49 -1.26
CA ASP A 259 7.65 -12.07 -1.86
C ASP A 259 6.49 -12.40 -0.94
N LEU A 260 6.44 -13.62 -0.39
CA LEU A 260 5.45 -14.01 0.63
C LEU A 260 5.47 -13.07 1.85
N ILE A 261 6.65 -12.68 2.33
CA ILE A 261 6.80 -11.71 3.42
C ILE A 261 6.24 -10.34 3.01
N SER A 262 6.49 -9.91 1.77
CA SER A 262 6.04 -8.61 1.27
C SER A 262 4.51 -8.52 1.14
N GLU A 263 3.86 -9.61 0.70
CA GLU A 263 2.43 -9.72 0.47
C GLU A 263 1.62 -9.93 1.77
N ALA A 264 2.17 -10.70 2.72
CA ALA A 264 1.47 -11.01 3.97
C ALA A 264 1.63 -9.87 5.00
N ARG A 265 0.65 -8.96 5.10
CA ARG A 265 0.67 -7.77 6.00
C ARG A 265 1.18 -8.05 7.42
N ARG A 266 0.69 -9.10 8.08
CA ARG A 266 1.11 -9.43 9.46
C ARG A 266 2.56 -9.90 9.53
N LEU A 267 3.01 -10.67 8.54
CA LEU A 267 4.37 -11.16 8.44
C LEU A 267 5.33 -10.01 8.13
N LYS A 268 4.98 -9.14 7.18
CA LYS A 268 5.70 -7.89 6.89
C LYS A 268 5.89 -7.02 8.12
N MET A 269 4.84 -6.85 8.94
CA MET A 269 4.91 -6.08 10.18
C MET A 269 5.83 -6.73 11.21
N ALA A 270 5.76 -8.06 11.37
CA ALA A 270 6.64 -8.80 12.26
C ALA A 270 8.11 -8.69 11.82
N VAL A 271 8.38 -8.95 10.53
CA VAL A 271 9.72 -8.82 9.95
C VAL A 271 10.26 -7.40 10.10
N ARG A 272 9.45 -6.36 9.89
CA ARG A 272 9.87 -4.98 10.13
C ARG A 272 10.24 -4.68 11.59
N GLY A 273 9.54 -5.29 12.55
CA GLY A 273 9.91 -5.24 13.97
C GLY A 273 11.31 -5.80 14.18
N TRP A 274 11.52 -7.05 13.78
CA TRP A 274 12.80 -7.74 13.90
C TRP A 274 13.95 -7.06 13.14
N VAL A 275 13.67 -6.48 11.97
CA VAL A 275 14.67 -5.72 11.23
C VAL A 275 15.07 -4.46 12.02
N ALA A 276 14.12 -3.75 12.63
CA ALA A 276 14.43 -2.59 13.48
C ALA A 276 15.27 -3.00 14.70
N GLU A 277 14.92 -4.09 15.38
CA GLU A 277 15.70 -4.65 16.49
C GLU A 277 17.13 -5.04 16.05
N ARG A 278 17.27 -5.65 14.87
CA ARG A 278 18.57 -6.00 14.30
C ARG A 278 19.44 -4.79 13.99
N HIS A 279 18.83 -3.72 13.47
CA HIS A 279 19.52 -2.46 13.22
C HIS A 279 19.89 -1.75 14.53
N LEU A 280 19.01 -1.78 15.53
CA LEU A 280 19.27 -1.24 16.86
C LEU A 280 20.44 -1.98 17.54
N HIS A 281 20.43 -3.32 17.51
CA HIS A 281 21.50 -4.16 18.02
C HIS A 281 22.86 -3.80 17.40
N LYS A 282 22.91 -3.66 16.07
CA LYS A 282 24.12 -3.22 15.37
C LYS A 282 24.57 -1.82 15.80
N ALA A 283 23.63 -0.87 15.92
CA ALA A 283 23.93 0.50 16.32
C ALA A 283 24.47 0.58 17.76
N LEU A 284 23.92 -0.21 18.68
CA LEU A 284 24.37 -0.26 20.08
C LEU A 284 25.69 -1.01 20.25
N SER A 285 25.91 -2.09 19.49
CA SER A 285 27.10 -2.96 19.63
C SER A 285 28.42 -2.29 19.25
N ILE A 286 28.37 -1.19 18.48
CA ILE A 286 29.57 -0.43 18.08
C ILE A 286 29.90 0.71 19.06
N ILE A 287 29.07 0.92 20.08
CA ILE A 287 29.29 1.97 21.07
C ILE A 287 30.42 1.56 22.01
N ASP A 288 31.43 2.43 22.12
CA ASP A 288 32.52 2.25 23.07
C ASP A 288 32.00 2.13 24.51
N GLY A 289 32.37 1.05 25.20
CA GLY A 289 31.91 0.70 26.54
C GLY A 289 30.67 -0.20 26.60
N VAL A 290 30.01 -0.51 25.47
CA VAL A 290 28.95 -1.54 25.43
C VAL A 290 29.58 -2.93 25.43
N GLU A 291 29.06 -3.79 26.31
CA GLU A 291 29.47 -5.18 26.55
C GLU A 291 28.23 -6.08 26.47
N ASP A 292 28.39 -7.37 26.14
CA ASP A 292 27.33 -8.38 26.17
C ASP A 292 26.01 -8.03 25.44
N CYS A 293 26.06 -7.21 24.38
CA CYS A 293 24.86 -6.78 23.65
C CYS A 293 24.22 -7.93 22.86
N ARG A 294 22.99 -8.31 23.22
CA ARG A 294 22.24 -9.43 22.65
C ARG A 294 20.77 -9.06 22.40
N ILE A 295 20.19 -9.67 21.36
CA ILE A 295 18.74 -9.64 21.12
C ILE A 295 18.11 -10.73 22.01
N LEU A 296 16.98 -10.43 22.63
CA LEU A 296 16.18 -11.39 23.39
C LEU A 296 14.97 -11.82 22.53
N ASP A 297 14.54 -13.08 22.66
CA ASP A 297 13.41 -13.66 21.90
C ASP A 297 12.42 -14.39 22.84
N ASP A 298 12.49 -14.06 24.13
CA ASP A 298 11.61 -14.65 25.15
C ASP A 298 10.25 -13.91 25.16
N GLU A 299 9.15 -14.65 25.31
CA GLU A 299 7.81 -14.07 25.28
C GLU A 299 7.62 -13.02 26.39
N GLY A 300 7.45 -11.76 25.98
CA GLY A 300 7.21 -10.63 26.88
C GLY A 300 8.46 -10.03 27.52
N ALA A 301 9.65 -10.48 27.12
CA ALA A 301 10.92 -9.82 27.47
C ALA A 301 11.15 -8.59 26.58
N PRO A 302 11.99 -7.63 27.04
CA PRO A 302 12.46 -6.53 26.20
C PRO A 302 13.28 -7.02 25.00
N ASP A 303 13.34 -6.26 23.93
CA ASP A 303 13.93 -6.74 22.68
C ASP A 303 15.47 -6.90 22.72
N ILE A 304 16.18 -6.09 23.52
CA ILE A 304 17.66 -6.12 23.64
C ILE A 304 18.09 -6.07 25.09
N GLU A 305 19.17 -6.79 25.41
CA GLU A 305 19.91 -6.65 26.67
C GLU A 305 21.39 -6.34 26.38
N LEU A 306 21.99 -5.46 27.17
CA LEU A 306 23.43 -5.16 27.11
C LEU A 306 23.98 -4.76 28.49
N ARG A 307 25.30 -4.63 28.61
CA ARG A 307 25.97 -3.95 29.72
C ARG A 307 26.70 -2.73 29.19
N TYR A 308 26.85 -1.71 30.02
CA TYR A 308 27.62 -0.52 29.67
C TYR A 308 28.63 -0.19 30.78
N ARG A 309 29.92 -0.26 30.45
CA ARG A 309 31.04 0.01 31.37
C ARG A 309 30.94 -0.77 32.70
N GLY A 310 30.68 -2.07 32.61
CA GLY A 310 30.54 -2.95 33.78
C GLY A 310 29.25 -2.74 34.60
N SER A 311 28.24 -2.04 34.06
CA SER A 311 26.94 -1.89 34.72
C SER A 311 26.22 -3.22 34.93
N ARG A 312 25.10 -3.18 35.69
CA ARG A 312 24.07 -4.22 35.60
C ARG A 312 23.58 -4.38 34.14
N PRO A 313 22.94 -5.51 33.79
CA PRO A 313 22.24 -5.61 32.51
C PRO A 313 21.22 -4.49 32.37
N ILE A 314 21.22 -3.87 31.20
CA ILE A 314 20.31 -2.83 30.74
C ILE A 314 19.45 -3.44 29.65
N THR A 315 18.14 -3.30 29.79
CA THR A 315 17.14 -3.82 28.86
C THR A 315 16.53 -2.70 28.04
N ILE A 316 16.37 -2.93 26.73
CA ILE A 316 15.92 -1.92 25.77
C ILE A 316 14.76 -2.49 24.96
N GLU A 317 13.63 -1.79 25.01
CA GLU A 317 12.47 -2.07 24.18
C GLU A 317 12.58 -1.28 22.87
N CYS A 318 12.40 -1.92 21.73
CA CYS A 318 12.44 -1.34 20.40
C CYS A 318 11.04 -1.26 19.80
N LYS A 319 10.66 -0.07 19.32
CA LYS A 319 9.37 0.14 18.66
C LYS A 319 9.52 1.00 17.42
N ASN A 320 8.81 0.60 16.36
CA ASN A 320 8.70 1.41 15.16
C ASN A 320 7.73 2.57 15.40
N VAL A 321 8.08 3.77 14.92
CA VAL A 321 7.14 4.89 14.88
C VAL A 321 6.08 4.67 13.79
N SER A 322 4.92 5.29 13.98
CA SER A 322 3.87 5.40 12.97
C SER A 322 4.32 6.32 11.83
N ARG A 323 3.95 5.98 10.58
CA ARG A 323 4.16 6.85 9.41
C ARG A 323 3.46 8.20 9.58
N LYS A 324 2.30 8.23 10.25
CA LYS A 324 1.55 9.46 10.51
C LYS A 324 2.15 10.18 11.71
N ARG A 325 2.72 11.35 11.45
CA ARG A 325 3.16 12.31 12.47
C ARG A 325 1.96 13.01 13.13
N TYR A 326 2.19 13.59 14.30
CA TYR A 326 1.26 14.57 14.86
C TYR A 326 1.22 15.84 13.97
N ALA A 327 0.24 16.71 14.22
CA ALA A 327 0.04 17.94 13.44
C ALA A 327 1.25 18.90 13.50
N ASP A 328 2.05 18.82 14.57
CA ASP A 328 3.29 19.58 14.76
C ASP A 328 4.53 18.91 14.14
N GLY A 329 4.38 17.77 13.46
CA GLY A 329 5.46 17.03 12.83
C GLY A 329 6.19 16.03 13.74
N SER A 330 5.88 15.97 15.03
CA SER A 330 6.48 14.97 15.93
C SER A 330 6.08 13.53 15.55
N ALA A 331 7.01 12.59 15.69
CA ALA A 331 6.74 11.17 15.43
C ALA A 331 5.93 10.55 16.57
N LYS A 332 5.21 9.46 16.27
CA LYS A 332 4.33 8.78 17.23
C LYS A 332 4.69 7.32 17.34
N VAL A 333 4.86 6.80 18.55
CA VAL A 333 5.04 5.37 18.83
C VAL A 333 3.70 4.77 19.25
N ASP A 334 3.25 3.71 18.59
CA ASP A 334 2.15 2.86 19.11
C ASP A 334 2.76 1.90 20.12
N PHE A 335 2.56 2.21 21.41
CA PHE A 335 3.29 1.63 22.52
C PHE A 335 2.42 0.73 23.40
N GLN A 336 2.06 -0.42 22.85
CA GLN A 336 1.26 -1.42 23.53
C GLN A 336 1.56 -2.82 23.02
N ARG A 337 1.37 -3.82 23.88
CA ARG A 337 1.50 -5.25 23.54
C ARG A 337 0.38 -5.66 22.58
N THR A 338 0.58 -6.74 21.83
CA THR A 338 -0.39 -7.18 20.83
C THR A 338 -1.65 -7.81 21.44
N ARG A 339 -1.56 -8.30 22.69
CA ARG A 339 -2.64 -8.97 23.42
C ARG A 339 -2.69 -8.50 24.88
N ALA A 340 -3.90 -8.53 25.43
CA ALA A 340 -4.13 -8.36 26.86
C ALA A 340 -4.36 -9.75 27.49
N ALA A 341 -3.97 -9.92 28.75
CA ALA A 341 -4.37 -11.05 29.57
C ALA A 341 -5.90 -11.11 29.72
N LYS A 342 -6.44 -12.33 29.73
CA LYS A 342 -7.88 -12.57 29.86
C LYS A 342 -8.41 -11.94 31.16
N GLY A 343 -9.39 -11.06 31.04
CA GLY A 343 -9.98 -10.36 32.19
C GLY A 343 -9.19 -9.16 32.72
N ASN A 344 -8.03 -8.82 32.13
CA ASN A 344 -7.26 -7.64 32.49
C ASN A 344 -6.84 -6.83 31.24
N PRO A 345 -7.70 -5.92 30.74
CA PRO A 345 -7.39 -5.10 29.57
C PRO A 345 -6.14 -4.22 29.72
N CYS A 346 -5.81 -3.78 30.94
CA CYS A 346 -4.67 -2.90 31.21
C CYS A 346 -3.31 -3.60 31.06
N SER A 347 -3.27 -4.95 31.10
CA SER A 347 -2.04 -5.73 30.90
C SER A 347 -1.44 -5.61 29.49
N ARG A 348 -2.17 -5.02 28.55
CA ARG A 348 -1.67 -4.68 27.22
C ARG A 348 -0.66 -3.52 27.24
N TYR A 349 -0.70 -2.67 28.26
CA TYR A 349 0.16 -1.50 28.37
C TYR A 349 1.38 -1.80 29.22
N TYR A 350 2.50 -1.18 28.88
CA TYR A 350 3.76 -1.40 29.58
C TYR A 350 3.79 -0.73 30.95
N GLN A 351 4.56 -1.31 31.87
CA GLN A 351 4.98 -0.70 33.13
C GLN A 351 6.34 -0.02 32.96
N PRO A 352 6.65 1.03 33.73
CA PRO A 352 7.99 1.65 33.72
C PRO A 352 9.13 0.67 34.01
N GLU A 353 8.86 -0.40 34.76
CA GLU A 353 9.85 -1.43 35.15
C GLU A 353 9.99 -2.56 34.12
N ASP A 354 9.18 -2.57 33.04
CA ASP A 354 9.25 -3.62 32.02
C ASP A 354 10.58 -3.57 31.23
N PHE A 355 11.24 -2.41 31.16
CA PHE A 355 12.48 -2.17 30.41
C PHE A 355 13.21 -0.94 30.99
N ASP A 356 14.50 -0.76 30.68
CA ASP A 356 15.28 0.40 31.15
C ASP A 356 15.29 1.57 30.16
N VAL A 357 15.16 1.29 28.87
CA VAL A 357 15.13 2.29 27.79
C VAL A 357 14.09 1.92 26.74
N LEU A 358 13.34 2.91 26.25
CA LEU A 358 12.55 2.77 25.03
C LEU A 358 13.30 3.39 23.85
N ALA A 359 13.50 2.62 22.79
CA ALA A 359 14.09 3.04 21.52
C ALA A 359 13.02 3.14 20.43
N ALA A 360 12.84 4.33 19.86
CA ALA A 360 11.92 4.58 18.76
C ALA A 360 12.67 4.57 17.42
N CYS A 361 12.39 3.58 16.58
CA CYS A 361 12.91 3.49 15.21
C CYS A 361 12.18 4.48 14.29
N LEU A 362 12.91 5.44 13.73
CA LEU A 362 12.40 6.52 12.89
C LEU A 362 12.30 6.15 11.40
N HIS A 363 12.74 4.96 11.00
CA HIS A 363 12.74 4.53 9.59
C HIS A 363 11.40 4.74 8.89
N ALA A 364 10.30 4.51 9.61
CA ALA A 364 8.98 4.71 9.05
C ALA A 364 8.72 6.15 8.59
N VAL A 365 9.37 7.18 9.12
CA VAL A 365 9.12 8.59 8.78
C VAL A 365 10.33 9.33 8.19
N GLU A 366 11.54 8.80 8.38
CA GLU A 366 12.81 9.37 7.88
C GLU A 366 13.45 8.56 6.77
N GLU A 367 13.02 7.31 6.55
CA GLU A 367 13.59 6.36 5.58
C GLU A 367 15.08 6.06 5.84
N ARG A 368 15.53 6.31 7.08
CA ARG A 368 16.86 5.96 7.60
C ARG A 368 16.69 5.14 8.87
N TRP A 369 17.58 4.16 9.10
CA TRP A 369 17.60 3.34 10.32
C TRP A 369 18.18 4.13 11.50
N GLU A 370 17.49 5.20 11.88
CA GLU A 370 17.82 6.10 12.98
C GLU A 370 16.90 5.82 14.17
N PHE A 371 17.42 6.05 15.37
CA PHE A 371 16.73 5.77 16.63
C PHE A 371 16.73 6.99 17.54
N ARG A 372 15.66 7.12 18.31
CA ARG A 372 15.56 8.06 19.43
C ARG A 372 15.40 7.25 20.72
N TYR A 373 15.96 7.73 21.83
CA TYR A 373 15.99 7.02 23.10
C TYR A 373 15.36 7.84 24.22
N VAL A 374 14.63 7.18 25.13
CA VAL A 374 14.01 7.82 26.30
C VAL A 374 13.99 6.87 27.51
N LEU A 375 14.09 7.45 28.70
CA LEU A 375 13.89 6.72 29.96
C LEU A 375 12.39 6.58 30.27
N PRO A 376 11.95 5.46 30.87
CA PRO A 376 10.55 5.25 31.23
C PRO A 376 9.93 6.36 32.09
N GLU A 377 10.71 6.97 32.99
CA GLU A 377 10.26 8.06 33.87
C GLU A 377 9.91 9.36 33.14
N ASN A 378 10.36 9.52 31.89
CA ASN A 378 10.06 10.69 31.06
C ASN A 378 8.85 10.44 30.15
N LEU A 379 8.25 9.24 30.19
CA LEU A 379 7.08 8.89 29.41
C LEU A 379 5.79 9.25 30.14
N ASP A 380 4.75 9.60 29.38
CA ASP A 380 3.45 9.95 29.93
C ASP A 380 2.73 8.72 30.49
N GLU A 381 1.98 8.88 31.57
CA GLU A 381 1.16 7.82 32.16
C GLU A 381 -0.11 7.54 31.34
N HIS A 382 -0.61 6.30 31.42
CA HIS A 382 -1.84 5.90 30.78
C HIS A 382 -3.07 6.45 31.52
N GLN A 383 -3.90 7.22 30.84
CA GLN A 383 -5.07 7.92 31.41
C GLN A 383 -6.07 7.04 32.19
N LYS A 384 -6.14 5.74 31.91
CA LYS A 384 -7.13 4.81 32.51
C LYS A 384 -6.52 3.63 33.26
N CYS A 385 -5.21 3.42 33.18
CA CYS A 385 -4.57 2.22 33.72
C CYS A 385 -3.42 2.68 34.62
N GLU A 386 -3.70 2.76 35.92
CA GLU A 386 -2.75 3.22 36.92
C GLU A 386 -1.45 2.40 36.89
N GLY A 387 -0.32 3.09 36.98
CA GLY A 387 1.01 2.49 36.89
C GLY A 387 1.37 1.95 35.51
N ARG A 388 0.64 2.31 34.45
CA ARG A 388 0.97 1.96 33.06
C ARG A 388 1.40 3.18 32.26
N LEU A 389 2.22 2.96 31.25
CA LEU A 389 2.66 3.97 30.30
C LEU A 389 1.63 4.21 29.20
N ALA A 390 1.57 5.43 28.68
CA ALA A 390 0.69 5.81 27.58
C ALA A 390 0.95 4.95 26.34
N ASN A 391 -0.13 4.58 25.65
CA ASN A 391 -0.06 3.73 24.46
C ASN A 391 0.19 4.50 23.15
N ASN A 392 0.10 5.83 23.18
CA ASN A 392 0.49 6.69 22.08
C ASN A 392 1.56 7.64 22.61
N VAL A 393 2.82 7.26 22.43
CA VAL A 393 3.94 8.04 22.92
C VAL A 393 4.42 8.98 21.84
N ARG A 394 4.63 10.24 22.21
CA ARG A 394 5.19 11.26 21.33
C ARG A 394 6.71 11.24 21.40
N VAL A 395 7.36 11.30 20.23
CA VAL A 395 8.80 11.54 20.12
C VAL A 395 9.03 13.05 20.04
N ASP A 396 9.36 13.65 21.18
CA ASP A 396 9.56 15.09 21.40
C ASP A 396 10.93 15.38 22.03
N GLU A 397 11.13 16.58 22.59
CA GLU A 397 12.39 17.03 23.19
C GLU A 397 12.90 16.18 24.37
N ARG A 398 12.06 15.31 24.94
CA ARG A 398 12.46 14.38 26.01
C ARG A 398 13.33 13.23 25.50
N TRP A 399 13.43 13.06 24.19
CA TRP A 399 14.17 11.99 23.54
C TRP A 399 15.53 12.45 23.04
N THR A 400 16.58 11.65 23.26
CA THR A 400 17.91 11.89 22.70
C THR A 400 18.16 11.05 21.44
N ASP A 401 18.98 11.52 20.51
CA ASP A 401 19.56 10.72 19.43
C ASP A 401 20.92 10.12 19.78
N ASP A 402 21.51 10.49 20.92
CA ASP A 402 22.77 9.92 21.38
C ASP A 402 22.53 8.75 22.35
N PRO A 403 22.74 7.48 21.92
CA PRO A 403 22.60 6.34 22.82
C PRO A 403 23.63 6.35 23.96
N LYS A 404 24.76 7.06 23.86
CA LYS A 404 25.70 7.15 24.99
C LYS A 404 25.12 7.97 26.13
N GLU A 405 24.41 9.05 25.82
CA GLU A 405 23.80 9.92 26.81
C GLU A 405 22.81 9.14 27.70
N ILE A 406 21.95 8.32 27.08
CA ILE A 406 20.95 7.54 27.81
C ILE A 406 21.59 6.43 28.67
N LEU A 407 22.62 5.77 28.14
CA LEU A 407 23.34 4.71 28.86
C LEU A 407 24.15 5.29 30.03
N GLU A 408 24.78 6.45 29.86
CA GLU A 408 25.48 7.14 30.95
C GLU A 408 24.53 7.62 32.05
N ALA A 409 23.30 8.02 31.69
CA ALA A 409 22.27 8.38 32.67
C ALA A 409 21.88 7.17 33.54
N LEU A 410 21.83 5.97 32.97
CA LEU A 410 21.51 4.74 33.70
C LEU A 410 22.62 4.26 34.63
N VAL A 411 23.90 4.51 34.29
CA VAL A 411 25.04 4.14 35.15
C VAL A 411 25.20 5.07 36.35
N LYS A 412 24.74 6.33 36.23
CA LYS A 412 24.80 7.32 37.31
C LYS A 412 23.70 7.16 38.36
N LYS A 413 22.63 6.42 38.03
CA LYS A 413 21.58 6.02 38.98
C LYS A 413 21.99 4.78 39.74
#